data_AF-A0A164B2B1-F1
#
_entry.id   AF-A0A164B2B1-F1
#
_cell.length_a   1.000
_cell.length_b   1.000
_cell.length_c   1.000
_cell.angle_alpha   90.00
_cell.angle_beta   90.00
_cell.angle_gamma   90.00
#
_symmetry.space_group_name_H-M   'P 1'
#
loop_
_entity.id
_entity.type
_entity.pdbx_description
1 polymer ?
#
loop_
_entity_poly.entity_id
_entity_poly.type
_entity_poly.pdbx_seq_one_letter_code
_entity_poly.pdbx_strand_id
1 'polypeptide(L)'
;MTDSAHGFPVDGAEAASGAQTEPALAQNETTEDERLDGVVVQTRADLGGQDAATIEQALRSRLNDAGISMDDDEIAALARDLAG
;
A
#
# COMPACT_ATOMS: atom_id res chain seq x y z
N MET A 1 29.83 30.13 -63.85
CA MET A 1 28.95 31.32 -63.68
C MET A 1 27.54 30.77 -63.57
N THR A 2 26.93 30.55 -62.41
CA THR A 2 26.95 31.12 -61.04
C THR A 2 26.55 29.94 -60.10
N ASP A 3 27.25 29.56 -59.03
CA ASP A 3 27.38 30.13 -57.67
C ASP A 3 26.10 30.71 -57.01
N SER A 4 25.96 30.41 -55.70
CA SER A 4 25.04 30.97 -54.69
C SER A 4 23.60 30.43 -54.67
N ALA A 5 22.96 30.07 -53.54
CA ALA A 5 23.34 30.16 -52.14
C ALA A 5 22.49 29.22 -51.24
N HIS A 6 23.08 28.90 -50.09
CA HIS A 6 22.51 28.28 -48.89
C HIS A 6 21.21 28.93 -48.39
N GLY A 7 20.34 28.11 -47.77
CA GLY A 7 19.38 28.59 -46.78
C GLY A 7 18.24 27.63 -46.43
N PHE A 8 18.52 26.51 -45.75
CA PHE A 8 17.49 25.85 -44.94
C PHE A 8 17.74 26.14 -43.46
N PRO A 9 16.79 26.76 -42.75
CA PRO A 9 16.97 27.19 -41.38
C PRO A 9 16.73 26.07 -40.37
N VAL A 10 17.47 26.20 -39.27
CA VAL A 10 17.19 25.84 -37.87
C VAL A 10 17.15 24.36 -37.49
N ASP A 11 18.34 23.91 -37.07
CA ASP A 11 18.60 23.40 -35.72
C ASP A 11 17.39 22.84 -34.97
N GLY A 12 17.34 21.51 -34.89
CA GLY A 12 16.39 20.75 -34.10
C GLY A 12 16.63 20.90 -32.60
N ALA A 13 16.23 22.05 -32.06
CA ALA A 13 16.12 22.28 -30.64
C ALA A 13 14.68 22.01 -30.16
N GLU A 14 14.56 20.89 -29.43
CA GLU A 14 13.77 20.73 -28.20
C GLU A 14 12.36 21.31 -28.10
N ALA A 15 11.37 20.42 -27.92
CA ALA A 15 10.42 20.45 -26.79
C ALA A 15 9.48 19.24 -26.92
N ALA A 16 9.73 18.18 -26.16
CA ALA A 16 9.10 17.99 -24.85
C ALA A 16 7.58 17.78 -24.95
N SER A 17 7.16 16.52 -25.04
CA SER A 17 5.98 15.99 -24.34
C SER A 17 5.70 14.54 -24.75
N GLY A 18 6.73 13.69 -24.69
CA GLY A 18 6.48 12.29 -24.36
C GLY A 18 6.10 12.27 -22.88
N ALA A 19 4.87 12.68 -22.57
CA ALA A 19 4.33 12.54 -21.23
C ALA A 19 4.36 11.05 -20.90
N GLN A 20 5.42 10.63 -20.21
CA GLN A 20 5.40 9.41 -19.44
C GLN A 20 4.20 9.57 -18.51
N THR A 21 3.11 8.89 -18.86
CA THR A 21 2.07 8.60 -17.88
C THR A 21 2.71 7.55 -17.00
N GLU A 22 3.56 8.00 -16.07
CA GLU A 22 3.91 7.15 -14.94
C GLU A 22 2.60 6.66 -14.34
N PRO A 23 2.51 5.38 -13.94
CA PRO A 23 1.30 4.88 -13.33
C PRO A 23 0.91 5.85 -12.23
N ALA A 24 -0.31 6.39 -12.30
CA ALA A 24 -0.87 7.08 -11.16
C ALA A 24 -0.92 6.05 -10.04
N LEU A 25 0.10 6.05 -9.18
CA LEU A 25 0.05 5.44 -7.87
C LEU A 25 -0.98 6.26 -7.12
N ALA A 26 -2.25 5.97 -7.38
CA ALA A 26 -3.32 6.29 -6.45
C ALA A 26 -2.88 5.58 -5.17
N GLN A 27 -2.21 6.35 -4.31
CA GLN A 27 -1.89 5.99 -2.95
C GLN A 27 -3.23 5.57 -2.36
N ASN A 28 -3.50 4.26 -2.33
CA ASN A 28 -4.60 3.73 -1.58
C ASN A 28 -4.17 3.97 -0.15
N GLU A 29 -4.52 5.15 0.38
CA GLU A 29 -4.56 5.38 1.81
C GLU A 29 -5.69 4.50 2.33
N THR A 30 -5.41 3.19 2.39
CA THR A 30 -6.24 2.23 3.10
C THR A 30 -6.39 2.79 4.50
N THR A 31 -7.62 3.09 4.87
CA THR A 31 -7.98 3.63 6.18
C THR A 31 -7.50 2.67 7.26
N GLU A 32 -7.25 3.18 8.47
CA GLU A 32 -6.81 2.33 9.59
C GLU A 32 -7.78 1.16 9.83
N ASP A 33 -9.08 1.41 9.67
CA ASP A 33 -10.14 0.41 9.74
C ASP A 33 -10.00 -0.67 8.66
N GLU A 34 -9.77 -0.30 7.40
CA GLU A 34 -9.58 -1.28 6.32
C GLU A 34 -8.29 -2.10 6.51
N ARG A 35 -7.24 -1.50 7.09
CA ARG A 35 -6.01 -2.24 7.44
C ARG A 35 -6.28 -3.24 8.56
N LEU A 36 -7.01 -2.80 9.59
CA LEU A 36 -7.42 -3.64 10.70
C LEU A 36 -8.25 -4.83 10.20
N ASP A 37 -9.24 -4.57 9.35
CA ASP A 37 -10.11 -5.61 8.79
C ASP A 37 -9.29 -6.65 8.01
N GLY A 38 -8.29 -6.21 7.24
CA GLY A 38 -7.33 -7.08 6.58
C GLY A 38 -6.51 -7.93 7.55
N VAL A 39 -6.01 -7.34 8.64
CA VAL A 39 -5.28 -8.06 9.70
C VAL A 39 -6.16 -9.12 10.35
N VAL A 40 -7.42 -8.80 10.63
CA VAL A 40 -8.40 -9.71 11.24
C VAL A 40 -8.70 -10.90 10.31
N VAL A 41 -9.01 -10.62 9.04
CA VAL A 41 -9.29 -11.66 8.03
C VAL A 41 -8.11 -12.63 7.89
N GLN A 42 -6.89 -12.10 7.76
CA GLN A 42 -5.68 -12.91 7.64
C GLN A 42 -5.43 -13.74 8.91
N THR A 43 -5.58 -13.13 10.09
CA THR A 43 -5.38 -13.82 11.38
C THR A 43 -6.36 -14.97 11.55
N ARG A 44 -7.63 -14.76 11.21
CA ARG A 44 -8.66 -15.82 11.25
C ARG A 44 -8.33 -16.96 10.30
N ALA A 45 -7.84 -16.67 9.10
CA ALA A 45 -7.47 -17.69 8.13
C ALA A 45 -6.26 -18.52 8.59
N ASP A 46 -5.24 -17.87 9.17
CA ASP A 46 -4.00 -18.50 9.59
C ASP A 46 -4.15 -19.29 10.91
N LEU A 47 -4.97 -18.79 11.85
CA LEU A 47 -5.05 -19.27 13.23
C LEU A 47 -6.44 -19.74 13.64
N GLY A 48 -7.36 -19.94 12.69
CA GLY A 48 -8.68 -20.49 12.98
C GLY A 48 -8.59 -21.80 13.79
N GLY A 49 -9.30 -21.85 14.92
CA GLY A 49 -9.30 -23.00 15.83
C GLY A 49 -8.10 -23.10 16.78
N GLN A 50 -7.20 -22.10 16.81
CA GLN A 50 -6.24 -21.93 17.89
C GLN A 50 -6.90 -21.30 19.12
N ASP A 51 -6.24 -21.39 20.28
CA ASP A 51 -6.72 -20.74 21.50
C ASP A 51 -6.55 -19.22 21.46
N ALA A 52 -7.35 -18.53 22.28
CA ALA A 52 -7.36 -17.07 22.32
C ALA A 52 -5.99 -16.45 22.66
N ALA A 53 -5.16 -17.08 23.48
CA ALA A 53 -3.85 -16.51 23.83
C ALA A 53 -2.88 -16.57 22.64
N THR A 54 -2.92 -17.65 21.86
CA THR A 54 -2.16 -17.76 20.60
C THR A 54 -2.61 -16.71 19.58
N ILE A 55 -3.92 -16.51 19.43
CA ILE A 55 -4.48 -15.49 18.52
C ILE A 55 -4.11 -14.07 18.99
N GLU A 56 -4.20 -13.79 20.29
CA GLU A 56 -3.88 -12.48 20.86
C GLU A 56 -2.42 -12.07 20.59
N GLN A 57 -1.47 -12.97 20.83
CA GLN A 57 -0.05 -12.71 20.57
C GLN A 57 0.20 -12.39 19.09
N ALA A 58 -0.48 -13.10 18.19
CA ALA A 58 -0.34 -12.90 16.77
C ALA A 58 -0.98 -11.58 16.30
N LEU A 59 -2.12 -11.20 16.87
CA LEU A 59 -2.73 -9.88 16.64
C LEU A 59 -1.80 -8.75 17.07
N ARG A 60 -1.23 -8.81 18.29
CA ARG A 60 -0.29 -7.79 18.78
C ARG A 60 0.88 -7.56 17.81
N SER A 61 1.50 -8.65 17.33
CA SER A 61 2.60 -8.56 16.35
C SER A 61 2.15 -7.90 15.05
N ARG A 62 1.04 -8.35 14.47
CA ARG A 62 0.56 -7.85 13.17
C ARG A 62 0.08 -6.40 13.23
N LEU A 63 -0.59 -6.01 14.31
CA LEU A 63 -1.02 -4.63 14.53
C LEU A 63 0.19 -3.69 14.63
N ASN A 64 1.22 -4.10 15.38
CA ASN A 64 2.48 -3.37 15.45
C ASN A 64 3.17 -3.27 14.09
N ASP A 65 3.24 -4.36 13.32
CA ASP A 65 3.83 -4.36 11.98
C ASP A 65 3.05 -3.48 10.98
N ALA A 66 1.73 -3.39 11.16
CA ALA A 66 0.85 -2.54 10.38
C ALA A 66 0.81 -1.07 10.85
N GLY A 67 1.43 -0.77 12.00
CA GLY A 67 1.41 0.56 12.63
C GLY A 67 0.06 0.94 13.23
N ILE A 68 -0.80 -0.04 13.53
CA ILE A 68 -2.13 0.16 14.10
C ILE A 68 -2.02 0.18 15.63
N SER A 69 -2.48 1.25 16.25
CA SER A 69 -2.53 1.37 17.72
C SER A 69 -3.89 0.92 18.23
N MET A 70 -3.90 -0.02 19.17
CA MET A 70 -5.12 -0.58 19.75
C MET A 70 -4.84 -1.00 21.19
N ASP A 71 -5.81 -0.87 22.07
CA ASP A 71 -5.62 -1.18 23.48
C ASP A 71 -5.54 -2.69 23.71
N ASP A 72 -4.75 -3.11 24.70
CA ASP A 72 -4.57 -4.52 25.05
C ASP A 72 -5.91 -5.23 25.35
N ASP A 73 -6.86 -4.53 25.96
CA ASP A 73 -8.19 -5.05 26.26
C ASP A 73 -9.01 -5.29 24.98
N GLU A 74 -8.88 -4.43 23.97
CA GLU A 74 -9.55 -4.56 22.67
C GLU A 74 -8.95 -5.72 21.87
N ILE A 75 -7.61 -5.86 21.88
CA ILE A 75 -6.92 -6.97 21.25
C ILE A 75 -7.32 -8.30 21.90
N ALA A 76 -7.43 -8.34 23.23
CA ALA A 76 -7.87 -9.52 23.96
C ALA A 76 -9.34 -9.87 23.68
N ALA A 77 -10.22 -8.88 23.53
CA ALA A 77 -11.62 -9.10 23.15
C ALA A 77 -11.71 -9.67 21.72
N LEU A 78 -11.01 -9.05 20.76
CA LEU A 78 -10.95 -9.50 19.38
C LEU A 78 -10.39 -10.93 19.26
N ALA A 79 -9.36 -11.27 20.03
CA ALA A 79 -8.80 -12.62 20.06
C ALA A 79 -9.81 -13.67 20.54
N ARG A 80 -10.62 -13.35 21.55
CA ARG A 80 -11.68 -14.24 22.06
C ARG A 80 -12.78 -14.45 21.01
N ASP A 81 -13.18 -13.38 20.32
CA ASP A 81 -14.18 -13.45 19.25
C ASP A 81 -13.69 -14.29 18.05
N LEU A 82 -12.38 -14.25 17.77
CA LEU A 82 -11.76 -15.09 16.75
C LEU A 82 -11.56 -16.54 17.18
N ALA A 83 -11.36 -16.79 18.48
CA ALA A 83 -11.19 -18.13 19.06
C ALA A 83 -12.51 -18.92 19.13
N GLY A 84 -13.65 -18.20 19.22
CA GLY A 84 -15.03 -18.66 18.96
C GLY A 84 -15.37 -20.11 19.31
#